data_AF-A0A5E6NPN4-F1
#
_entry.id   AF-A0A5E6NPN4-F1
#
_cell.length_a   1.000
_cell.length_b   1.000
_cell.length_c   1.000
_cell.angle_alpha   90.00
_cell.angle_beta   90.00
_cell.angle_gamma   90.00
#
_symmetry.space_group_name_H-M   'P 1'
#
loop_
_entity.id
_entity.type
_entity.pdbx_description
1 polymer ?
#
loop_
_entity_poly.entity_id
_entity_poly.type
_entity_poly.pdbx_seq_one_letter_code
_entity_poly.pdbx_strand_id
1 'polypeptide(L)'
;MKFRATKWLKHLALLSVMVFAVCLSYLHGVVQDEFSQPLDSTNSQLSLEVYPKALVNMLLITEDQSFFNHFGVDFTEIARVLRDNWLYDRPMRGASTLSQQMIKNSLLTRDKTYERKFKEALMALC
;
A
#
# COMPACT_ATOMS: atom_id res chain seq x y z
N MET A 1 8.72 40.31 -18.93
CA MET A 1 9.77 39.27 -18.82
C MET A 1 9.30 38.00 -18.07
N LYS A 2 8.08 37.47 -18.30
CA LYS A 2 7.50 36.31 -17.57
C LYS A 2 7.41 34.99 -18.37
N PHE A 3 7.81 34.97 -19.64
CA PHE A 3 7.45 33.89 -20.58
C PHE A 3 8.46 32.72 -20.65
N ARG A 4 9.68 32.89 -20.11
CA ARG A 4 10.76 31.89 -20.20
C ARG A 4 10.80 30.95 -18.99
N ALA A 5 10.51 31.45 -17.78
CA ALA A 5 10.49 30.66 -16.55
C ALA A 5 9.37 29.59 -16.54
N THR A 6 8.19 29.91 -17.11
CA THR A 6 7.05 28.98 -17.18
C THR A 6 7.29 27.79 -18.11
N LYS A 7 8.13 27.94 -19.15
CA LYS A 7 8.51 26.82 -20.04
C LYS A 7 9.38 25.80 -19.31
N TRP A 8 10.41 26.24 -18.60
CA TRP A 8 11.28 25.36 -17.81
C TRP A 8 10.52 24.66 -16.68
N LEU A 9 9.58 25.37 -16.04
CA LEU A 9 8.72 24.77 -15.01
C LEU A 9 7.85 23.63 -15.58
N LYS A 10 7.28 23.83 -16.77
CA LYS A 10 6.51 22.79 -17.47
C LYS A 10 7.37 21.59 -17.86
N HIS A 11 8.59 21.81 -18.34
CA HIS A 11 9.51 20.71 -18.67
C HIS A 11 9.95 19.94 -17.42
N LEU A 12 10.23 20.62 -16.31
CA LEU A 12 10.53 19.97 -15.03
C LEU A 12 9.34 19.15 -14.50
N ALA A 13 8.14 19.70 -14.56
CA ALA A 13 6.93 18.98 -14.19
C ALA A 13 6.73 17.73 -15.06
N LEU A 14 6.92 17.85 -16.38
CA LEU A 14 6.81 16.72 -17.31
C LEU A 14 7.87 15.64 -17.03
N LEU A 15 9.12 16.05 -16.80
CA LEU A 15 10.19 15.13 -16.39
C LEU A 15 9.84 14.40 -15.09
N SER A 16 9.33 15.12 -14.09
CA SER A 16 8.91 14.53 -12.82
C SER A 16 7.79 13.50 -13.00
N VAL A 17 6.80 13.79 -13.84
CA VAL A 17 5.72 12.85 -14.16
C VAL A 17 6.26 11.61 -14.87
N MET A 18 7.19 11.79 -15.81
CA MET A 18 7.82 10.68 -16.53
C MET A 18 8.62 9.78 -15.57
N VAL A 19 9.43 10.37 -14.69
CA VAL A 19 10.20 9.62 -13.68
C VAL A 19 9.26 8.88 -12.72
N PHE A 20 8.17 9.52 -12.28
CA PHE A 20 7.18 8.88 -11.43
C PHE A 20 6.50 7.70 -12.13
N ALA A 21 6.13 7.84 -13.41
CA ALA A 21 5.54 6.75 -14.19
C ALA A 21 6.51 5.57 -14.35
N VAL A 22 7.79 5.82 -14.65
CA VAL A 22 8.81 4.76 -14.72
C VAL A 22 8.97 4.06 -13.38
N CYS A 23 8.98 4.81 -12.28
CA CYS A 23 9.04 4.23 -10.94
C CYS A 23 7.82 3.36 -10.63
N LEU A 24 6.62 3.81 -11.00
CA LEU A 24 5.39 3.05 -10.80
C LEU A 24 5.40 1.75 -11.61
N SER A 25 5.81 1.81 -12.88
CA SER A 25 5.94 0.60 -13.72
C SER A 25 6.96 -0.39 -13.15
N TYR A 26 8.07 0.11 -12.60
CA TYR A 26 9.06 -0.74 -11.93
C TYR A 26 8.47 -1.43 -10.69
N LEU A 27 7.80 -0.68 -9.82
CA LEU A 27 7.17 -1.24 -8.62
C LEU A 27 6.09 -2.27 -8.95
N HIS A 28 5.24 -1.98 -9.95
CA HIS A 28 4.24 -2.93 -10.44
C HIS A 28 4.90 -4.22 -10.96
N GLY A 29 6.01 -4.12 -11.70
CA GLY A 29 6.78 -5.27 -12.14
C GLY A 29 7.26 -6.14 -10.98
N VAL A 30 7.86 -5.53 -9.95
CA VAL A 30 8.33 -6.23 -8.75
C VAL A 30 7.20 -6.95 -8.02
N VAL A 31 6.04 -6.28 -7.85
CA VAL A 31 4.86 -6.86 -7.21
C VAL A 31 4.33 -8.04 -8.02
N GLN A 32 4.19 -7.87 -9.34
CA GLN A 32 3.70 -8.92 -10.23
C GLN A 32 4.65 -10.12 -10.26
N ASP A 33 5.95 -9.89 -10.35
CA ASP A 33 6.96 -10.96 -10.43
C ASP A 33 6.98 -11.84 -9.18
N GLU A 34 6.78 -11.25 -8.00
CA GLU A 34 6.71 -11.97 -6.72
C GLU A 34 5.38 -12.73 -6.56
N PHE A 35 4.25 -12.07 -6.79
CA PHE A 35 2.93 -12.65 -6.52
C PHE A 35 2.34 -13.46 -7.67
N SER A 36 2.98 -13.49 -8.84
CA SER A 36 2.63 -14.41 -9.94
C SER A 36 3.34 -15.76 -9.85
N GLN A 37 4.26 -15.93 -8.89
CA GLN A 37 4.93 -17.20 -8.70
C GLN A 37 3.90 -18.29 -8.33
N PRO A 38 4.02 -19.49 -8.91
CA PRO A 38 3.15 -20.59 -8.55
C PRO A 38 3.30 -20.90 -7.06
N LEU A 39 2.16 -21.04 -6.37
CA LEU A 39 2.15 -21.46 -4.97
C LEU A 39 2.83 -22.84 -4.87
N ASP A 40 3.82 -22.96 -3.97
CA ASP A 40 4.42 -24.24 -3.64
C ASP A 40 3.36 -25.28 -3.26
N SER A 41 3.66 -26.57 -3.45
CA SER A 41 2.74 -27.69 -3.18
C SER A 41 2.12 -27.69 -1.77
N THR A 42 2.75 -27.03 -0.81
CA THR A 42 2.25 -26.84 0.56
C THR A 42 1.20 -25.71 0.65
N ASN A 43 1.37 -24.63 -0.12
CA ASN A 43 0.46 -23.48 -0.13
C ASN A 43 -0.70 -23.66 -1.14
N SER A 44 -0.53 -24.49 -2.17
CA SER A 44 -1.58 -24.77 -3.16
C SER A 44 -2.79 -25.53 -2.58
N GLN A 45 -2.65 -26.12 -1.40
CA GLN A 45 -3.72 -26.80 -0.66
C GLN A 45 -4.46 -25.88 0.32
N LEU A 46 -3.99 -24.64 0.52
CA LEU A 46 -4.56 -23.70 1.48
C LEU A 46 -5.65 -22.85 0.81
N SER A 47 -6.85 -23.42 0.67
CA SER A 47 -8.03 -22.62 0.31
C SER A 47 -8.51 -21.83 1.53
N LEU A 48 -8.90 -20.57 1.31
CA LEU A 48 -9.52 -19.72 2.34
C LEU A 48 -10.75 -20.39 2.97
N GLU A 49 -11.44 -21.23 2.21
CA GLU A 49 -12.62 -21.98 2.64
C GLU A 49 -12.33 -23.05 3.71
N VAL A 50 -11.07 -23.51 3.83
CA VAL A 50 -10.67 -24.48 4.87
C VAL A 50 -10.61 -23.84 6.25
N TYR A 51 -10.45 -22.51 6.32
CA TYR A 51 -10.34 -21.80 7.58
C TYR A 51 -11.71 -21.49 8.19
N PRO A 52 -11.86 -21.55 9.53
CA PRO A 52 -13.09 -21.14 10.18
C PRO A 52 -13.45 -19.70 9.83
N LYS A 53 -14.70 -19.46 9.38
CA LYS A 53 -15.19 -18.11 9.05
C LYS A 53 -15.00 -17.10 10.19
N ALA A 54 -15.13 -17.56 11.43
CA ALA A 54 -14.90 -16.73 12.62
C ALA A 54 -13.46 -16.21 12.70
N LEU A 55 -12.46 -17.02 12.32
CA LEU A 55 -11.06 -16.62 12.29
C LEU A 55 -10.82 -15.54 11.23
N VAL A 56 -11.31 -15.76 10.00
CA VAL A 56 -11.18 -14.80 8.91
C VAL A 56 -11.86 -13.48 9.26
N ASN A 57 -13.07 -13.53 9.80
CA ASN A 57 -13.80 -12.33 10.21
C ASN A 57 -13.11 -11.59 11.37
N MET A 58 -12.54 -12.31 12.34
CA MET A 58 -11.79 -11.70 13.44
C MET A 58 -10.55 -10.97 12.91
N LEU A 59 -9.81 -11.58 11.98
CA LEU A 59 -8.66 -10.96 11.34
C LEU A 59 -9.07 -9.69 10.57
N LEU A 60 -10.12 -9.77 9.75
CA LEU A 60 -10.63 -8.61 9.00
C LEU A 60 -11.05 -7.48 9.95
N ILE A 61 -11.86 -7.75 10.98
CA ILE A 61 -12.32 -6.69 11.88
C ILE A 61 -11.16 -6.06 12.68
N THR A 62 -10.12 -6.84 13.00
CA THR A 62 -9.00 -6.37 13.82
C THR A 62 -7.94 -5.62 13.03
N GLU A 63 -7.58 -6.14 11.85
CA GLU A 63 -6.47 -5.63 11.03
C GLU A 63 -6.94 -4.75 9.87
N ASP A 64 -8.08 -5.09 9.24
CA ASP A 64 -8.52 -4.44 8.01
C ASP A 64 -10.04 -4.58 7.75
N GLN A 65 -10.84 -3.79 8.48
CA GLN A 65 -12.30 -3.90 8.48
C GLN A 65 -12.94 -3.59 7.10
N SER A 66 -12.24 -2.79 6.30
CA SER A 66 -12.67 -2.30 4.99
C SER A 66 -11.92 -2.99 3.86
N PHE A 67 -11.31 -4.15 4.11
CA PHE A 67 -10.46 -4.87 3.16
C PHE A 67 -11.06 -4.96 1.74
N PHE A 68 -12.35 -5.30 1.65
CA PHE A 68 -13.06 -5.45 0.36
C PHE A 68 -13.53 -4.13 -0.27
N ASN A 69 -13.41 -3.00 0.44
CA ASN A 69 -13.89 -1.69 0.03
C ASN A 69 -12.75 -0.76 -0.45
N HIS A 70 -11.51 -1.22 -0.43
CA HIS A 70 -10.35 -0.43 -0.86
C HIS A 70 -9.41 -1.20 -1.78
N PHE A 71 -8.62 -0.49 -2.58
CA PHE A 71 -7.67 -1.07 -3.52
C PHE A 71 -6.27 -1.23 -2.89
N GLY A 72 -6.21 -1.87 -1.72
CA GLY A 72 -4.97 -2.15 -0.99
C GLY A 72 -4.45 -1.02 -0.08
N VAL A 73 -4.94 0.22 -0.19
CA VAL A 73 -4.69 1.28 0.80
C VAL A 73 -6.00 1.92 1.25
N ASP A 74 -6.25 1.93 2.55
CA ASP A 74 -7.43 2.57 3.13
C ASP A 74 -7.17 4.05 3.46
N PHE A 75 -7.43 4.93 2.49
CA PHE A 75 -7.35 6.37 2.72
C PHE A 75 -8.38 6.89 3.72
N THR A 76 -9.54 6.23 3.83
CA THR A 76 -10.61 6.63 4.74
C THR A 76 -10.21 6.37 6.19
N GLU A 77 -9.65 5.20 6.47
CA GLU A 77 -9.18 4.83 7.81
C GLU A 77 -7.93 5.63 8.19
N ILE A 78 -7.00 5.87 7.26
CA ILE A 78 -5.86 6.78 7.50
C ILE A 78 -6.36 8.18 7.90
N ALA A 79 -7.30 8.76 7.14
CA ALA A 79 -7.86 10.07 7.45
C ALA A 79 -8.61 10.07 8.80
N ARG A 80 -9.35 9.00 9.11
CA ARG A 80 -10.07 8.84 10.38
C ARG A 80 -9.11 8.80 11.57
N VAL A 81 -8.07 7.98 11.50
CA VAL A 81 -7.08 7.85 12.58
C VAL A 81 -6.32 9.15 12.79
N LEU A 82 -5.91 9.82 11.70
CA LEU A 82 -5.24 11.12 11.78
C LEU A 82 -6.16 12.18 12.40
N ARG A 83 -7.42 12.24 11.98
CA ARG A 83 -8.44 13.13 12.55
C ARG A 83 -8.65 12.85 14.03
N ASP A 84 -8.78 11.59 14.43
CA ASP A 84 -9.10 11.24 15.81
C ASP A 84 -7.91 11.47 16.75
N ASN A 85 -6.69 11.29 16.26
CA ASN A 85 -5.48 11.68 16.99
C ASN A 85 -5.38 13.20 17.14
N TRP A 86 -5.73 13.97 16.10
CA TRP A 86 -5.61 15.44 16.12
C TRP A 86 -6.72 16.14 16.90
N LEU A 87 -7.97 15.67 16.80
CA LEU A 87 -9.14 16.34 17.39
C LEU A 87 -9.51 15.82 18.78
N TYR A 88 -9.24 14.54 19.06
CA TYR A 88 -9.74 13.87 20.25
C TYR A 88 -8.62 13.28 21.13
N ASP A 89 -7.35 13.65 20.86
CA ASP A 89 -6.15 13.14 21.54
C ASP A 89 -6.14 11.61 21.71
N ARG A 90 -6.73 10.91 20.74
CA ARG A 90 -6.76 9.43 20.74
C ARG A 90 -5.39 8.92 20.32
N PRO A 91 -4.88 7.84 20.94
CA PRO A 91 -3.63 7.24 20.51
C PRO A 91 -3.73 6.78 19.05
N MET A 92 -2.70 7.08 18.26
CA MET A 92 -2.66 6.70 16.85
C MET A 92 -2.71 5.16 16.71
N ARG A 93 -3.77 4.67 16.06
CA ARG A 93 -3.98 3.24 15.80
C ARG A 93 -3.30 2.82 14.49
N GLY A 94 -3.10 1.51 14.32
CA GLY A 94 -2.64 0.98 13.04
C GLY A 94 -3.69 1.23 11.96
N ALA A 95 -3.27 1.88 10.87
CA ALA A 95 -4.08 2.09 9.66
C ALA A 95 -3.48 1.36 8.44
N SER A 96 -2.66 0.32 8.67
CA SER A 96 -2.04 -0.44 7.60
C SER A 96 -2.94 -1.60 7.20
N THR A 97 -3.28 -1.67 5.91
CA THR A 97 -4.13 -2.72 5.33
C THR A 97 -3.42 -4.07 5.29
N LEU A 98 -4.16 -5.16 5.12
CA LEU A 98 -3.57 -6.49 4.93
C LEU A 98 -2.65 -6.54 3.70
N SER A 99 -3.00 -5.85 2.60
CA SER A 99 -2.16 -5.75 1.41
C SER A 99 -0.81 -5.07 1.69
N GLN A 100 -0.83 -3.96 2.44
CA GLN A 100 0.39 -3.28 2.88
C GLN A 100 1.25 -4.18 3.79
N GLN A 101 0.60 -4.94 4.68
CA GLN A 101 1.31 -5.88 5.56
C GLN A 101 1.94 -7.03 4.78
N MET A 102 1.26 -7.57 3.76
CA MET A 102 1.77 -8.60 2.86
C MET A 102 3.02 -8.10 2.12
N ILE A 103 2.96 -6.93 1.49
CA ILE A 103 4.10 -6.33 0.77
C ILE A 103 5.27 -6.04 1.70
N LYS A 104 4.99 -5.48 2.88
CA LYS A 104 6.02 -5.24 3.90
C LYS A 104 6.76 -6.52 4.29
N ASN A 105 6.05 -7.63 4.40
CA ASN A 105 6.60 -8.89 4.89
C ASN A 105 7.28 -9.71 3.79
N SER A 106 6.84 -9.58 2.53
CA SER A 106 7.38 -10.34 1.39
C SER A 106 8.48 -9.58 0.63
N LEU A 107 8.30 -8.29 0.36
CA LEU A 107 9.11 -7.54 -0.62
C LEU A 107 10.08 -6.52 -0.01
N LEU A 108 9.81 -6.05 1.21
CA LEU A 108 10.54 -4.92 1.81
C LEU A 108 11.42 -5.33 2.98
N THR A 109 12.45 -4.52 3.25
CA THR A 109 13.28 -4.66 4.45
C THR A 109 12.52 -4.22 5.71
N ARG A 110 12.99 -4.63 6.89
CA ARG A 110 12.36 -4.28 8.19
C ARG A 110 12.67 -2.86 8.68
N ASP A 111 13.29 -2.02 7.85
CA ASP A 111 13.75 -0.67 8.23
C ASP A 111 12.58 0.29 8.44
N LYS A 112 12.47 0.93 9.60
CA LYS A 112 11.35 1.82 9.90
C LYS A 112 11.56 3.23 9.33
N THR A 113 11.51 3.39 8.00
CA THR A 113 11.64 4.68 7.31
C THR A 113 10.36 5.11 6.60
N TYR A 114 10.16 6.43 6.45
CA TYR A 114 9.03 7.00 5.69
C TYR A 114 9.10 6.64 4.20
N GLU A 115 10.31 6.61 3.62
CA GLU A 115 10.51 6.20 2.22
C GLU A 115 10.03 4.76 2.01
N ARG A 116 10.39 3.83 2.92
CA ARG A 116 9.91 2.45 2.87
C ARG A 116 8.38 2.39 2.96
N LYS A 117 7.77 3.16 3.87
CA LYS A 117 6.30 3.17 4.03
C LYS A 117 5.60 3.74 2.81
N PHE A 118 6.19 4.73 2.12
CA PHE A 118 5.66 5.25 0.86
C PHE A 118 5.74 4.21 -0.26
N LYS A 119 6.88 3.51 -0.39
CA LYS A 119 7.03 2.38 -1.32
C LYS A 119 6.02 1.26 -1.05
N GLU A 120 5.78 0.93 0.22
CA GLU A 120 4.76 -0.05 0.66
C GLU A 120 3.36 0.36 0.20
N ALA A 121 2.98 1.63 0.37
CA ALA A 121 1.68 2.13 -0.07
C ALA A 121 1.53 2.12 -1.60
N LEU A 122 2.57 2.52 -2.34
CA LEU A 122 2.54 2.48 -3.81
C LEU A 122 2.42 1.06 -4.33
N MET A 123 3.23 0.13 -3.82
CA MET A 123 3.16 -1.28 -4.22
C MET A 123 1.81 -1.91 -3.85
N ALA A 124 1.16 -1.49 -2.76
CA ALA A 124 -0.16 -2.00 -2.36
C ALA A 124 -1.30 -1.54 -3.28
N LEU A 125 -1.09 -0.47 -4.05
CA LEU A 125 -2.04 0.06 -5.03
C LEU A 125 -1.82 -0.52 -6.44
N CYS A 126 -0.67 -1.17 -6.67
CA CYS A 126 -0.31 -1.81 -7.94
C CYS A 126 -0.98 -3.17 -8.04
#